data_AF-A0A5S6QUN1-F1
#
_entry.id   AF-A0A5S6QUN1-F1
#
_cell.length_a   1.000
_cell.length_b   1.000
_cell.length_c   1.000
_cell.angle_alpha   90.00
_cell.angle_beta   90.00
_cell.angle_gamma   90.00
#
_symmetry.space_group_name_H-M   'P 1'
#
loop_
_entity.id
_entity.type
_entity.pdbx_description
1 polymer ?
#
loop_
_entity_poly.entity_id
_entity_poly.type
_entity_poly.pdbx_seq_one_letter_code
_entity_poly.pdbx_strand_id
1 'polypeptide(L)' 'MVLQHRKDRNDFRWRCNGKHCKEEFFPKAETWFQGCEHSVRTVLLFIQAWAEKMTMLAFCRATFDMNGAAAVKVTEQ' A
#
# COMPACT_ATOMS: atom_id res chain seq x y z
N MET A 1 -7.17 1.56 -16.40
CA MET A 1 -7.89 1.73 -15.12
C MET A 1 -7.31 2.93 -14.40
N VAL A 2 -8.13 3.71 -13.70
CA VAL A 2 -7.71 4.91 -12.94
C VAL A 2 -8.31 4.85 -11.54
N LEU A 3 -7.51 5.15 -10.52
CA LEU A 3 -7.98 5.23 -9.14
C LEU A 3 -8.68 6.58 -8.96
N GLN A 4 -9.95 6.56 -8.57
CA GLN A 4 -10.74 7.76 -8.33
C GLN A 4 -11.28 7.78 -6.90
N HIS A 5 -11.25 8.96 -6.27
CA HIS A 5 -11.92 9.21 -5.00
C HIS A 5 -13.41 9.52 -5.23
N ARG A 6 -14.28 8.78 -4.54
CA ARG A 6 -15.72 8.97 -4.51
C ARG A 6 -16.07 9.81 -3.29
N LYS A 7 -16.41 11.08 -3.51
CA LYS A 7 -16.76 12.00 -2.42
C LYS A 7 -18.06 11.60 -1.70
N ASP A 8 -18.98 10.94 -2.38
CA ASP A 8 -20.29 10.52 -1.85
C ASP A 8 -20.18 9.41 -0.80
N ARG A 9 -19.23 8.49 -0.96
CA ARG A 9 -19.03 7.33 -0.08
C ARG A 9 -17.72 7.37 0.69
N ASN A 10 -16.92 8.40 0.46
CA ASN A 10 -15.57 8.56 0.98
C ASN A 10 -14.69 7.31 0.78
N ASP A 11 -14.84 6.64 -0.38
CA ASP A 11 -14.03 5.49 -0.77
C ASP A 11 -13.23 5.76 -2.05
N PHE A 12 -12.30 4.87 -2.36
CA PHE A 12 -11.55 4.89 -3.62
C PHE A 12 -12.01 3.72 -4.49
N ARG A 13 -12.05 3.91 -5.81
CA ARG A 13 -12.42 2.87 -6.78
C ARG A 13 -11.48 2.86 -7.97
N TRP A 14 -11.12 1.66 -8.45
CA TRP A 14 -10.56 1.50 -9.79
C TRP A 14 -11.69 1.62 -10.79
N ARG A 15 -11.57 2.59 -11.70
CA ARG A 15 -12.52 2.80 -12.78
C ARG A 15 -11.86 2.54 -14.12
N CYS A 16 -12.59 1.85 -14.97
CA CYS A 16 -12.27 1.78 -16.37
C CYS A 16 -12.37 3.19 -16.99
N ASN A 17 -11.38 3.60 -17.78
CA ASN A 17 -11.37 4.93 -18.40
C ASN A 17 -12.10 4.95 -19.77
N GLY A 18 -12.67 3.83 -20.19
CA GLY A 18 -13.43 3.73 -21.43
C GLY A 18 -14.78 4.43 -21.28
N LYS A 19 -15.16 5.27 -22.26
CA LYS A 19 -16.43 6.04 -22.22
C LYS A 19 -17.69 5.20 -22.00
N HIS A 20 -17.69 3.95 -22.48
CA HIS A 20 -18.81 3.01 -22.32
C HIS A 20 -18.57 1.95 -21.24
N CYS A 21 -17.38 1.92 -20.66
CA CYS A 21 -16.96 0.94 -19.69
C CYS A 21 -17.31 1.44 -18.28
N LYS A 22 -18.34 0.85 -17.66
CA LYS A 22 -18.83 1.23 -16.33
C LYS A 22 -18.30 0.34 -15.21
N GLU A 23 -17.28 -0.46 -15.51
CA GLU A 23 -16.70 -1.37 -14.54
C GLU A 23 -15.96 -0.61 -13.45
N GLU A 24 -16.25 -1.01 -12.21
CA GLU A 24 -15.63 -0.46 -11.02
C GLU A 24 -15.24 -1.58 -10.07
N PHE A 25 -14.02 -1.47 -9.53
CA PHE A 25 -13.49 -2.43 -8.58
C PHE A 25 -13.04 -1.73 -7.31
N PHE A 26 -13.15 -2.42 -6.18
CA PHE A 26 -12.49 -1.95 -4.98
C PHE A 26 -10.98 -1.98 -5.18
N PRO A 27 -10.23 -1.02 -4.64
CA PRO A 27 -8.78 -0.92 -4.88
C PRO A 27 -7.99 -2.14 -4.42
N LYS A 28 -8.56 -2.88 -3.46
CA LYS A 28 -7.97 -4.06 -2.84
C LYS A 28 -8.55 -5.38 -3.38
N ALA A 29 -9.61 -5.34 -4.18
CA ALA A 29 -10.25 -6.57 -4.67
C ALA A 29 -9.24 -7.38 -5.49
N GLU A 30 -9.20 -8.69 -5.25
CA GLU A 30 -8.32 -9.64 -5.95
C GLU A 30 -6.82 -9.34 -5.78
N THR A 31 -6.47 -8.60 -4.72
CA THR A 31 -5.08 -8.37 -4.32
C THR A 31 -4.78 -9.06 -3.01
N TRP A 32 -3.50 -9.26 -2.70
CA TRP A 32 -3.03 -9.63 -1.35
C TRP A 32 -3.49 -8.70 -0.22
N PHE A 33 -4.02 -7.50 -0.53
CA PHE A 33 -4.60 -6.58 0.46
C PHE A 33 -6.12 -6.72 0.61
N GLN A 34 -6.75 -7.67 -0.07
CA GLN A 34 -8.18 -7.93 0.11
C GLN A 34 -8.47 -8.28 1.57
N GLY A 35 -9.43 -7.61 2.19
CA GLY A 35 -9.76 -7.76 3.61
C GLY A 35 -8.87 -6.97 4.57
N CYS A 36 -7.79 -6.31 4.11
CA CYS A 36 -6.99 -5.43 4.95
C CYS A 36 -7.82 -4.22 5.40
N GLU A 37 -7.79 -3.85 6.69
CA GLU A 37 -8.55 -2.71 7.22
C GLU A 37 -7.91 -1.35 6.89
N HIS A 38 -6.61 -1.31 6.58
CA HIS A 38 -5.88 -0.06 6.34
C HIS A 38 -6.37 0.69 5.10
N SER A 39 -6.32 2.02 5.11
CA SER A 39 -6.73 2.82 3.95
C SER A 39 -5.88 2.51 2.70
N VAL A 40 -6.43 2.73 1.50
CA VAL A 40 -5.69 2.57 0.24
C VAL A 40 -4.42 3.41 0.21
N ARG A 41 -4.49 4.64 0.76
CA ARG A 41 -3.33 5.51 0.91
C ARG A 41 -2.24 4.87 1.76
N THR A 42 -2.61 4.30 2.92
CA THR A 42 -1.68 3.61 3.81
C THR A 42 -1.00 2.44 3.10
N VAL A 43 -1.78 1.63 2.38
CA VAL A 43 -1.26 0.50 1.59
C VAL A 43 -0.26 0.97 0.52
N LEU A 44 -0.60 2.02 -0.24
CA LEU A 44 0.30 2.59 -1.25
C LEU A 44 1.62 3.10 -0.64
N LEU A 45 1.55 3.73 0.53
CA LEU A 45 2.75 4.17 1.27
C LEU A 45 3.61 2.98 1.70
N PHE A 46 3.01 1.86 2.12
CA PHE A 46 3.77 0.63 2.43
C PHE A 46 4.46 0.07 1.19
N ILE A 47 3.77 0.02 0.04
CA ILE A 47 4.37 -0.45 -1.22
C ILE A 47 5.55 0.45 -1.61
N GLN A 48 5.38 1.77 -1.51
CA GLN A 48 6.45 2.72 -1.80
C GLN A 48 7.64 2.54 -0.85
N ALA A 49 7.39 2.47 0.46
CA ALA A 49 8.43 2.25 1.47
C ALA A 49 9.19 0.94 1.25
N TRP A 50 8.49 -0.12 0.83
CA TRP A 50 9.11 -1.38 0.46
C TRP A 50 9.97 -1.27 -0.80
N ALA A 51 9.45 -0.64 -1.87
CA ALA A 51 10.18 -0.44 -3.12
C ALA A 51 11.44 0.41 -2.93
N GLU A 52 11.37 1.43 -2.07
CA GLU A 52 12.49 2.28 -1.69
C GLU A 52 13.41 1.64 -0.63
N LYS A 53 13.14 0.39 -0.23
CA LYS A 53 13.93 -0.37 0.76
C LYS A 53 14.04 0.35 2.10
N MET A 54 13.04 1.16 2.46
CA MET A 54 13.00 1.88 3.74
C MET A 54 12.90 0.92 4.94
N THR A 55 12.51 -0.33 4.72
CA THR A 55 12.50 -1.38 5.75
C THR A 55 13.86 -2.05 5.96
N MET A 56 14.88 -1.72 5.15
CA MET A 56 16.22 -2.28 5.32
C MET A 56 16.92 -1.67 6.53
N LEU A 57 17.63 -2.53 7.27
CA LEU A 57 18.47 -2.13 8.40
C LEU A 57 19.44 -0.99 8.08
N ALA A 58 20.01 -1.00 6.88
CA ALA A 58 20.91 0.06 6.43
C ALA A 58 20.21 1.42 6.36
N PHE A 59 18.99 1.46 5.81
CA PHE A 59 18.19 2.68 5.74
C PHE A 59 17.78 3.15 7.14
N CYS A 60 17.32 2.24 8.00
CA CYS A 60 16.88 2.59 9.36
C CYS A 60 18.03 3.10 10.23
N ARG A 61 19.22 2.50 10.11
CA ARG A 61 20.44 2.98 10.79
C ARG A 61 20.80 4.40 10.33
N ALA A 62 20.84 4.63 9.02
CA ALA A 62 21.26 5.90 8.46
C ALA A 62 20.27 7.04 8.71
N THR A 63 18.96 6.74 8.69
CA THR A 63 17.91 7.78 8.75
C THR A 63 17.38 8.02 10.16
N PHE A 64 17.30 6.98 10.99
CA PHE A 64 16.66 7.03 12.31
C PHE A 64 17.63 6.76 13.47
N ASP A 65 18.94 6.67 13.21
CA ASP A 65 19.98 6.33 14.20
C ASP A 65 19.65 5.05 15.01
N MET A 66 18.93 4.13 14.37
CA MET A 66 18.50 2.89 15.03
C MET A 66 19.67 1.92 15.13
N ASN A 67 19.95 1.43 16.33
CA ASN A 67 20.97 0.40 16.53
C ASN A 67 20.48 -0.98 16.05
N GLY A 68 21.40 -1.93 15.91
CA GLY A 68 21.07 -3.30 15.46
C GLY A 68 20.11 -4.07 16.37
N ALA A 69 19.88 -3.62 17.61
CA ALA A 69 18.94 -4.24 18.53
C ALA A 69 17.48 -3.92 18.23
N ALA A 70 17.21 -2.84 17.47
CA ALA A 70 15.86 -2.53 16.96
C ALA A 70 15.46 -3.43 15.77
N ALA A 71 16.36 -4.30 15.30
CA ALA A 71 16.11 -5.21 14.20
C ALA A 71 15.36 -6.47 14.68
N VAL A 72 14.13 -6.67 14.22
CA VAL A 72 13.45 -7.95 14.38
C VAL A 72 13.85 -8.85 13.22
N LYS A 73 14.56 -9.94 13.52
CA LYS A 73 14.85 -10.98 12.54
C LYS A 73 13.57 -11.77 12.31
N VAL A 74 12.97 -11.62 11.13
CA VAL A 74 11.83 -12.45 10.72
C VAL A 74 12.40 -13.82 10.34
N THR A 75 12.21 -14.81 11.20
CA THR A 75 12.43 -16.22 10.83
C THR A 75 11.21 -16.68 10.03
N GLU A 76 11.39 -16.93 8.74
CA GLU A 76 10.42 -17.65 7.92
C GLU A 76 10.23 -19.06 8.53
N GLN A 77 8.97 -19.42 8.82
CA GLN A 77 8.53 -20.76 9.22
C GLN A 77 7.97 -21.50 8.02
#